data_AF-A0A848HFY4-F1
#
_entry.id   AF-A0A848HFY4-F1
#
_cell.length_a   1.000
_cell.length_b   1.000
_cell.length_c   1.000
_cell.angle_alpha   90.00
_cell.angle_beta   90.00
_cell.angle_gamma   90.00
#
_symmetry.space_group_name_H-M   'P 1'
#
loop_
_entity.id
_entity.type
_entity.pdbx_description
1 polymer ?
#
loop_
_entity_poly.entity_id
_entity_poly.type
_entity_poly.pdbx_seq_one_letter_code
_entity_poly.pdbx_strand_id
1 'polypeptide(L)'
;MQNASPLATTPVHDIVTQLRTTLKSDAYAERLATIHRYYNNLKSEGRYRDALLELFNQSGQANQHGWRAYAEADKVDLVVTQPDMGRDGWVKVELKYQFIFDLASRVSTTLGKLKRWPGDLPIRQQLQSLPKCDLQRIALDCIGKDSDDSSGLCDVFVLIVQDRFGAAHPDAVRSRAGHAKSRPWKCPELDERGVRLQFLREQAELDALHDRVSYDKAWTGPTWDMLKLIHEIRPFNLQVVSRKMADDAGPFPLTSYIFTLDFTAPRPLPTGVEWLPA
;
A
#
# COMPACT_ATOMS: atom_id res chain seq x y z
N MET A 1 -2.56 32.61 35.61
CA MET A 1 -2.98 32.05 34.31
C MET A 1 -1.73 31.64 33.56
N GLN A 2 -1.40 30.35 33.58
CA GLN A 2 -0.27 29.82 32.83
C GLN A 2 -0.70 29.70 31.37
N ASN A 3 -0.07 30.48 30.50
CA ASN A 3 -0.21 30.32 29.06
C ASN A 3 0.33 28.94 28.69
N ALA A 4 -0.57 28.04 28.30
CA ALA A 4 -0.19 26.83 27.59
C ALA A 4 0.56 27.27 26.32
N SER A 5 1.88 27.01 26.28
CA SER A 5 2.62 27.14 25.03
C SER A 5 1.99 26.18 24.02
N PRO A 6 1.69 26.62 22.78
CA PRO A 6 1.31 25.68 21.74
C PRO A 6 2.48 24.70 21.59
N LEU A 7 2.20 23.41 21.75
CA LEU A 7 3.12 22.34 21.43
C LEU A 7 3.70 22.65 20.04
N ALA A 8 4.99 22.99 19.98
CA ALA A 8 5.66 23.24 18.72
C ALA A 8 5.54 21.97 17.86
N THR A 9 4.69 22.00 16.85
CA THR A 9 4.61 20.94 15.86
C THR A 9 5.97 20.91 15.16
N THR A 10 6.65 19.76 15.24
CA THR A 10 7.96 19.62 14.60
C THR A 10 7.78 19.65 13.09
N PRO A 11 8.73 20.21 12.31
CA PRO A 11 8.63 20.25 10.84
C PRO A 11 8.36 18.89 10.19
N VAL A 12 8.83 17.81 10.82
CA VAL A 12 8.54 16.42 10.44
C VAL A 12 7.05 16.12 10.47
N HIS A 13 6.35 16.52 11.54
CA HIS A 13 4.91 16.29 11.68
C HIS A 13 4.10 17.00 10.57
N ASP A 14 4.52 18.22 10.21
CA ASP A 14 3.85 19.01 9.18
C ASP A 14 4.09 18.40 7.78
N ILE A 15 5.31 17.94 7.50
CA ILE A 15 5.64 17.18 6.28
C ILE A 15 4.79 15.91 6.16
N VAL A 16 4.71 15.11 7.23
CA VAL A 16 3.90 13.87 7.25
C VAL A 16 2.42 14.17 7.06
N THR A 17 1.92 15.26 7.66
CA THR A 17 0.54 15.72 7.48
C THR A 17 0.27 16.12 6.03
N GLN A 18 1.21 16.79 5.38
CA GLN A 18 1.09 17.17 3.98
C GLN A 18 1.17 15.96 3.05
N LEU A 19 2.06 14.99 3.31
CA LEU A 19 2.12 13.72 2.59
C LEU A 19 0.77 12.99 2.64
N ARG A 20 0.18 12.87 3.83
CA ARG A 20 -1.15 12.28 4.04
C ARG A 20 -2.24 13.03 3.28
N THR A 21 -2.15 14.37 3.24
CA THR A 21 -3.09 15.21 2.49
C THR A 21 -2.99 14.94 0.99
N THR A 22 -1.77 14.87 0.45
CA THR A 22 -1.53 14.53 -0.97
C THR A 22 -2.06 13.14 -1.31
N LEU A 23 -1.76 12.12 -0.48
CA LEU A 23 -2.24 10.74 -0.69
C LEU A 23 -3.78 10.63 -0.66
N LYS A 24 -4.46 11.54 0.05
CA LYS A 24 -5.92 11.64 0.08
C LYS A 24 -6.51 12.48 -1.05
N SER A 25 -5.72 13.24 -1.78
CA SER A 25 -6.26 14.16 -2.79
C SER A 25 -6.92 13.42 -3.96
N ASP A 26 -7.95 14.01 -4.53
CA ASP A 26 -8.57 13.51 -5.75
C ASP A 26 -7.58 13.54 -6.92
N ALA A 27 -6.71 14.55 -6.96
CA ALA A 27 -5.61 14.63 -7.93
C ALA A 27 -4.68 13.40 -7.86
N TYR A 28 -4.35 12.90 -6.67
CA TYR A 28 -3.57 11.67 -6.55
C TYR A 28 -4.37 10.46 -7.02
N ALA A 29 -5.65 10.36 -6.67
CA ALA A 29 -6.51 9.30 -7.17
C ALA A 29 -6.61 9.29 -8.72
N GLU A 30 -6.71 10.46 -9.35
CA GLU A 30 -6.69 10.60 -10.81
C GLU A 30 -5.35 10.17 -11.43
N ARG A 31 -4.23 10.49 -10.78
CA ARG A 31 -2.91 9.99 -11.19
C ARG A 31 -2.82 8.48 -11.06
N LEU A 32 -3.34 7.90 -9.98
CA LEU A 32 -3.42 6.44 -9.82
C LEU A 32 -4.26 5.82 -10.95
N ALA A 33 -5.46 6.34 -11.21
CA ALA A 33 -6.33 5.89 -12.29
C ALA A 33 -5.61 5.94 -13.66
N THR A 34 -4.86 7.02 -13.92
CA THR A 34 -4.04 7.18 -15.13
C THR A 34 -2.95 6.11 -15.21
N ILE A 35 -2.20 5.88 -14.11
CA ILE A 35 -1.18 4.83 -14.06
C ILE A 35 -1.81 3.47 -14.37
N HIS A 36 -2.95 3.17 -13.76
CA HIS A 36 -3.64 1.91 -13.97
C HIS A 36 -4.15 1.73 -15.40
N ARG A 37 -4.65 2.80 -16.01
CA ARG A 37 -5.14 2.78 -17.40
C ARG A 37 -4.02 2.44 -18.38
N TYR A 38 -2.86 3.08 -18.24
CA TYR A 38 -1.76 2.99 -19.22
C TYR A 38 -0.73 1.90 -18.88
N TYR A 39 -0.56 1.56 -17.61
CA TYR A 39 0.43 0.61 -17.11
C TYR A 39 -0.24 -0.55 -16.37
N ASN A 40 -1.18 -1.19 -17.06
CA ASN A 40 -1.85 -2.37 -16.56
C ASN A 40 -0.82 -3.42 -16.13
N ASN A 41 -0.86 -3.79 -14.85
CA ASN A 41 -0.25 -5.01 -14.31
C ASN A 41 1.29 -5.01 -14.25
N LEU A 42 1.94 -3.86 -14.37
CA LEU A 42 3.35 -3.73 -14.01
C LEU A 42 3.45 -3.29 -12.55
N LYS A 43 4.09 -4.12 -11.70
CA LYS A 43 4.54 -3.69 -10.36
C LYS A 43 5.56 -2.57 -10.57
N SER A 44 5.07 -1.34 -10.65
CA SER A 44 5.86 -0.17 -11.04
C SER A 44 5.82 0.85 -9.92
N GLU A 45 6.37 0.49 -8.76
CA GLU A 45 6.46 1.32 -7.56
C GLU A 45 6.95 2.74 -7.87
N GLY A 46 7.95 2.86 -8.77
CA GLY A 46 8.46 4.15 -9.24
C GLY A 46 7.40 5.09 -9.84
N ARG A 47 6.35 4.57 -10.49
CA ARG A 47 5.27 5.44 -11.05
C ARG A 47 4.36 5.99 -9.96
N TYR A 48 4.04 5.18 -8.96
CA TYR A 48 3.25 5.61 -7.79
C TYR A 48 4.04 6.65 -6.99
N ARG A 49 5.33 6.39 -6.79
CA ARG A 49 6.29 7.34 -6.20
C ARG A 49 6.33 8.64 -6.99
N ASP A 50 6.52 8.60 -8.31
CA ASP A 50 6.65 9.80 -9.14
C ASP A 50 5.36 10.64 -9.13
N ALA A 51 4.18 9.99 -9.10
CA ALA A 51 2.91 10.69 -8.93
C ALA A 51 2.80 11.40 -7.57
N LEU A 52 3.24 10.76 -6.49
CA LEU A 52 3.27 11.36 -5.16
C LEU A 52 4.26 12.52 -5.10
N LEU A 53 5.47 12.33 -5.64
CA LEU A 53 6.53 13.33 -5.76
C LEU A 53 6.03 14.60 -6.47
N GLU A 54 5.43 14.41 -7.66
CA GLU A 54 4.92 15.49 -8.49
C GLU A 54 3.87 16.31 -7.74
N LEU A 55 2.83 15.65 -7.21
CA LEU A 55 1.73 16.34 -6.54
C LEU A 55 2.16 16.99 -5.22
N PHE A 56 3.06 16.35 -4.47
CA PHE A 56 3.60 16.92 -3.25
C PHE A 56 4.32 18.25 -3.56
N ASN A 57 5.23 18.24 -4.56
CA ASN A 57 6.01 19.42 -4.94
C ASN A 57 5.17 20.52 -5.60
N GLN A 58 4.06 20.17 -6.26
CA GLN A 58 3.11 21.14 -6.82
C GLN A 58 2.17 21.73 -5.77
N SER A 59 2.07 21.14 -4.56
CA SER A 59 1.13 21.59 -3.56
C SER A 59 1.46 23.01 -3.05
N GLY A 60 0.44 23.86 -2.92
CA GLY A 60 0.61 25.23 -2.42
C GLY A 60 1.23 25.27 -1.03
N GLN A 61 0.90 24.30 -0.17
CA GLN A 61 1.46 24.14 1.17
C GLN A 61 2.95 23.82 1.15
N ALA A 62 3.39 22.85 0.33
CA ALA A 62 4.83 22.56 0.18
C ALA A 62 5.59 23.79 -0.33
N ASN A 63 5.00 24.57 -1.24
CA ASN A 63 5.59 25.81 -1.72
C ASN A 63 5.66 26.91 -0.65
N GLN A 64 4.61 27.08 0.16
CA GLN A 64 4.58 28.06 1.25
C GLN A 64 5.63 27.76 2.34
N HIS A 65 5.83 26.48 2.65
CA HIS A 65 6.76 26.03 3.68
C HIS A 65 8.16 25.65 3.15
N GLY A 66 8.40 25.81 1.84
CA GLY A 66 9.67 25.47 1.20
C GLY A 66 10.00 23.98 1.18
N TRP A 67 9.03 23.09 1.40
CA TRP A 67 9.26 21.64 1.37
C TRP A 67 9.51 21.15 -0.05
N ARG A 68 10.47 20.24 -0.19
CA ARG A 68 10.77 19.55 -1.44
C ARG A 68 10.93 18.06 -1.21
N ALA A 69 10.24 17.29 -2.03
CA ALA A 69 10.41 15.86 -2.16
C ALA A 69 11.42 15.55 -3.28
N TYR A 70 12.25 14.54 -3.06
CA TYR A 70 13.26 14.03 -3.99
C TYR A 70 13.11 12.51 -4.11
N ALA A 71 13.22 11.96 -5.31
CA ALA A 71 13.14 10.51 -5.53
C ALA A 71 14.49 9.81 -5.40
N GLU A 72 14.45 8.56 -4.95
CA GLU A 72 15.59 7.62 -4.88
C GLU A 72 16.80 8.17 -4.11
N ALA A 73 16.54 9.03 -3.13
CA ALA A 73 17.55 9.58 -2.25
C ALA A 73 17.75 8.65 -1.05
N ASP A 74 19.00 8.45 -0.63
CA ASP A 74 19.34 7.71 0.59
C ASP A 74 18.82 6.26 0.67
N LYS A 75 18.69 5.60 -0.49
CA LYS A 75 18.18 4.21 -0.61
C LYS A 75 16.72 4.02 -0.19
N VAL A 76 15.94 5.10 -0.10
CA VAL A 76 14.48 5.06 0.05
C VAL A 76 13.81 5.64 -1.19
N ASP A 77 12.52 5.37 -1.36
CA ASP A 77 11.78 5.87 -2.52
C ASP A 77 11.70 7.39 -2.59
N LEU A 78 11.41 8.07 -1.47
CA LEU A 78 11.40 9.53 -1.40
C LEU A 78 12.10 10.04 -0.14
N VAL A 79 12.70 11.21 -0.27
CA VAL A 79 13.10 12.04 0.86
C VAL A 79 12.38 13.38 0.74
N VAL A 80 11.73 13.82 1.82
CA VAL A 80 11.13 15.15 1.91
C VAL A 80 11.89 15.98 2.94
N THR A 81 12.28 17.19 2.56
CA THR A 81 13.04 18.09 3.46
C THR A 81 12.84 19.56 3.11
N GLN A 82 13.40 20.44 3.94
CA GLN A 82 13.56 21.87 3.66
C GLN A 82 15.02 22.17 3.25
N PRO A 83 15.27 23.26 2.50
CA PRO A 83 16.61 23.65 2.04
C PRO A 83 17.69 23.70 3.13
N ASP A 84 17.31 24.02 4.38
CA ASP A 84 18.27 24.31 5.47
C ASP A 84 18.29 23.26 6.58
N MET A 85 17.53 22.17 6.47
CA MET A 85 17.33 21.20 7.55
C MET A 85 18.45 20.14 7.67
N GLY A 86 19.40 20.11 6.73
CA GLY A 86 20.42 19.05 6.67
C GLY A 86 19.79 17.64 6.56
N ARG A 87 20.60 16.59 6.74
CA ARG A 87 20.11 15.19 6.67
C ARG A 87 19.26 14.79 7.88
N ASP A 88 19.48 15.43 9.02
CA ASP A 88 18.75 15.11 10.26
C ASP A 88 17.28 15.56 10.21
N GLY A 89 16.93 16.46 9.29
CA GLY A 89 15.56 16.87 9.02
C GLY A 89 14.95 16.25 7.76
N TRP A 90 15.51 15.13 7.29
CA TRP A 90 14.92 14.37 6.20
C TRP A 90 13.77 13.51 6.72
N VAL A 91 12.63 13.56 6.03
CA VAL A 91 11.55 12.60 6.19
C VAL A 91 11.67 11.57 5.07
N LYS A 92 12.06 10.37 5.43
CA LYS A 92 12.28 9.25 4.52
C LYS A 92 10.98 8.49 4.30
N VAL A 93 10.60 8.31 3.04
CA VAL A 93 9.36 7.64 2.66
C VAL A 93 9.67 6.44 1.77
N GLU A 94 9.18 5.27 2.16
CA GLU A 94 9.23 4.06 1.36
C GLU A 94 7.83 3.74 0.82
N LEU A 95 7.74 3.26 -0.42
CA LEU A 95 6.48 2.94 -1.09
C LEU A 95 6.49 1.53 -1.64
N LYS A 96 5.48 0.73 -1.28
CA LYS A 96 5.24 -0.58 -1.88
C LYS A 96 3.89 -0.65 -2.55
N TYR A 97 3.84 -1.36 -3.68
CA TYR A 97 2.62 -1.64 -4.41
C TYR A 97 2.36 -3.13 -4.47
N GLN A 98 1.14 -3.52 -4.13
CA GLN A 98 0.73 -4.91 -4.10
C GLN A 98 -0.65 -5.11 -4.72
N PHE A 99 -0.81 -6.18 -5.48
CA PHE A 99 -2.09 -6.59 -6.02
C PHE A 99 -2.77 -7.60 -5.09
N ILE A 100 -4.08 -7.50 -4.89
CA ILE A 100 -4.83 -8.38 -3.97
C ILE A 100 -4.73 -9.86 -4.36
N PHE A 101 -4.71 -10.19 -5.65
CA PHE A 101 -4.55 -11.59 -6.07
C PHE A 101 -3.26 -12.21 -5.54
N ASP A 102 -2.15 -11.47 -5.61
CA ASP A 102 -0.88 -11.95 -5.06
C ASP A 102 -1.01 -12.18 -3.55
N LEU A 103 -1.78 -11.35 -2.84
CA LEU A 103 -2.04 -11.52 -1.41
C LEU A 103 -2.96 -12.69 -1.08
N ALA A 104 -3.93 -13.00 -1.93
CA ALA A 104 -4.88 -14.09 -1.70
C ALA A 104 -4.33 -15.46 -2.14
N SER A 105 -3.60 -15.51 -3.26
CA SER A 105 -3.15 -16.76 -3.89
C SER A 105 -1.67 -17.08 -3.68
N ARG A 106 -0.82 -16.09 -3.41
CA ARG A 106 0.65 -16.27 -3.34
C ARG A 106 1.25 -15.97 -1.97
N VAL A 107 0.42 -15.62 -1.00
CA VAL A 107 0.85 -15.39 0.39
C VAL A 107 0.44 -16.58 1.23
N SER A 108 1.44 -17.24 1.81
CA SER A 108 1.22 -18.19 2.89
C SER A 108 0.82 -17.42 4.16
N THR A 109 -0.24 -17.83 4.84
CA THR A 109 -0.73 -17.25 6.11
C THR A 109 0.23 -17.51 7.30
N THR A 110 1.48 -17.87 7.03
CA THR A 110 2.50 -18.21 8.01
C THR A 110 2.95 -17.03 8.88
N LEU A 111 2.68 -15.79 8.47
CA LEU A 111 2.95 -14.61 9.32
C LEU A 111 2.15 -14.66 10.63
N GLY A 112 0.88 -15.08 10.59
CA GLY A 112 0.06 -15.28 11.78
C GLY A 112 0.47 -16.49 12.63
N LYS A 113 1.39 -17.34 12.14
CA LYS A 113 1.87 -18.56 12.82
C LYS A 113 3.24 -18.41 13.48
N LEU A 114 3.84 -17.21 13.43
CA LEU A 114 5.13 -16.94 14.06
C LEU A 114 5.03 -17.13 15.58
N LYS A 115 5.98 -17.85 16.16
CA LYS A 115 6.03 -18.07 17.61
C LYS A 115 6.47 -16.77 18.28
N ARG A 116 5.63 -16.27 19.18
CA ARG A 116 5.90 -15.08 19.97
C ARG A 116 6.82 -15.46 21.13
N TRP A 117 8.00 -14.85 21.18
CA TRP A 117 8.96 -14.99 22.29
C TRP A 117 9.25 -13.59 22.85
N PRO A 118 9.78 -13.46 24.08
CA PRO A 118 10.17 -12.16 24.60
C PRO A 118 11.29 -11.55 23.75
N GLY A 119 11.03 -10.38 23.14
CA GLY A 119 11.99 -9.61 22.34
C GLY A 119 11.84 -9.76 20.81
N ASP A 120 12.51 -8.86 20.07
CA ASP A 120 12.33 -8.71 18.61
C ASP A 120 13.21 -9.65 17.77
N LEU A 121 14.41 -9.96 18.25
CA LEU A 121 15.40 -10.82 17.57
C LEU A 121 14.83 -12.18 17.14
N PRO A 122 14.06 -12.90 17.99
CA PRO A 122 13.43 -14.17 17.59
C PRO A 122 12.42 -14.00 16.46
N ILE A 123 11.75 -12.86 16.36
CA ILE A 123 10.73 -12.60 15.34
C ILE A 123 11.40 -12.26 14.01
N ARG A 124 12.45 -11.42 14.01
CA ARG A 124 13.25 -11.10 12.82
C ARG A 124 13.91 -12.34 12.21
N GLN A 125 14.49 -13.21 13.03
CA GLN A 125 15.08 -14.48 12.59
C GLN A 125 14.03 -15.44 12.02
N GLN A 126 12.87 -15.57 12.69
CA GLN A 126 11.76 -16.37 12.18
C GLN A 126 11.27 -15.84 10.83
N LEU A 127 11.10 -14.52 10.70
CA LEU A 127 10.75 -13.88 9.44
C LEU A 127 11.75 -14.24 8.36
N GLN A 128 13.06 -14.10 8.58
CA GLN A 128 14.08 -14.45 7.58
C GLN A 128 14.06 -15.94 7.17
N SER A 129 13.61 -16.84 8.07
CA SER A 129 13.52 -18.28 7.79
C SER A 129 12.25 -18.70 7.03
N LEU A 130 11.25 -17.83 6.90
CA LEU A 130 10.03 -18.14 6.15
C LEU A 130 10.32 -18.26 4.65
N PRO A 131 9.57 -19.12 3.92
CA PRO A 131 9.62 -19.14 2.46
C PRO A 131 9.33 -17.75 1.91
N LYS A 132 10.18 -17.31 0.96
CA LYS A 132 10.08 -15.98 0.35
C LYS A 132 8.67 -15.71 -0.16
N CYS A 133 7.95 -14.78 0.49
CA CYS A 133 6.64 -14.30 0.04
C CYS A 133 6.55 -12.77 0.09
N ASP A 134 5.58 -12.20 -0.62
CA ASP A 134 5.46 -10.74 -0.77
C ASP A 134 5.26 -10.02 0.57
N LEU A 135 4.38 -10.52 1.47
CA LEU A 135 4.16 -9.89 2.78
C LEU A 135 5.39 -9.95 3.68
N GLN A 136 6.15 -11.04 3.64
CA GLN A 136 7.41 -11.14 4.39
C GLN A 136 8.41 -10.09 3.91
N ARG A 137 8.53 -9.90 2.58
CA ARG A 137 9.40 -8.86 2.00
C ARG A 137 8.96 -7.46 2.42
N ILE A 138 7.66 -7.15 2.29
CA ILE A 138 7.09 -5.86 2.70
C ILE A 138 7.35 -5.61 4.20
N ALA A 139 7.12 -6.63 5.06
CA ALA A 139 7.39 -6.51 6.49
C ALA A 139 8.87 -6.23 6.77
N LEU A 140 9.79 -6.95 6.12
CA LEU A 140 11.23 -6.73 6.29
C LEU A 140 11.67 -5.35 5.81
N ASP A 141 11.10 -4.83 4.73
CA ASP A 141 11.39 -3.47 4.24
C ASP A 141 10.92 -2.40 5.26
N CYS A 142 9.80 -2.63 5.96
CA CYS A 142 9.33 -1.74 7.04
C CYS A 142 10.19 -1.81 8.32
N ILE A 143 10.57 -3.03 8.70
CA ILE A 143 11.19 -3.36 9.99
C ILE A 143 12.71 -3.17 9.96
N GLY A 144 13.31 -3.21 8.76
CA GLY A 144 14.76 -3.22 8.55
C GLY A 144 15.41 -4.57 8.81
N LYS A 145 16.67 -4.74 8.42
CA LYS A 145 17.48 -5.93 8.72
C LYS A 145 18.22 -5.77 10.05
N ASP A 146 18.62 -6.88 10.66
CA ASP A 146 19.33 -6.89 11.96
C ASP A 146 20.65 -6.09 11.96
N SER A 147 21.22 -5.83 10.79
CA SER A 147 22.46 -5.07 10.60
C SER A 147 22.27 -3.61 10.21
N ASP A 148 21.04 -3.17 9.97
CA ASP A 148 20.79 -1.81 9.49
C ASP A 148 20.89 -0.86 10.68
N ASP A 149 21.88 0.04 10.61
CA ASP A 149 21.92 1.22 11.44
C ASP A 149 20.60 1.99 11.26
N SER A 150 20.06 2.57 12.32
CA SER A 150 18.72 3.21 12.30
C SER A 150 18.61 4.31 11.23
N SER A 151 19.76 4.81 10.78
CA SER A 151 19.92 5.71 9.63
C SER A 151 19.35 5.17 8.32
N GLY A 152 19.17 3.87 8.12
CA GLY A 152 18.60 3.29 6.89
C GLY A 152 17.08 3.14 6.86
N LEU A 153 16.37 3.40 7.97
CA LEU A 153 14.94 3.14 8.07
C LEU A 153 14.10 4.32 7.59
N CYS A 154 12.97 4.04 6.94
CA CYS A 154 12.01 5.06 6.52
C CYS A 154 11.21 5.61 7.71
N ASP A 155 10.89 6.91 7.72
CA ASP A 155 10.02 7.55 8.71
C ASP A 155 8.54 7.32 8.42
N VAL A 156 8.21 7.19 7.13
CA VAL A 156 6.86 6.91 6.62
C VAL A 156 6.94 5.74 5.64
N PHE A 157 6.04 4.78 5.79
CA PHE A 157 5.88 3.70 4.82
C PHE A 157 4.48 3.72 4.20
N VAL A 158 4.41 3.70 2.87
CA VAL A 158 3.17 3.74 2.10
C VAL A 158 2.98 2.40 1.41
N LEU A 159 1.97 1.63 1.81
CA LEU A 159 1.55 0.42 1.11
C LEU A 159 0.29 0.71 0.30
N ILE A 160 0.34 0.48 -1.01
CA ILE A 160 -0.82 0.57 -1.90
C ILE A 160 -1.26 -0.84 -2.26
N VAL A 161 -2.45 -1.24 -1.82
CA VAL A 161 -3.07 -2.52 -2.15
C VAL A 161 -4.18 -2.30 -3.17
N GLN A 162 -4.07 -2.98 -4.31
CA GLN A 162 -4.99 -2.81 -5.43
C GLN A 162 -6.05 -3.90 -5.49
N ASP A 163 -7.32 -3.47 -5.48
CA ASP A 163 -8.51 -4.29 -5.69
C ASP A 163 -9.09 -4.11 -7.08
N ARG A 164 -9.34 -5.22 -7.78
CA ARG A 164 -10.01 -5.28 -9.07
C ARG A 164 -11.16 -6.28 -9.10
N PHE A 165 -11.82 -6.51 -7.96
CA PHE A 165 -12.93 -7.46 -7.88
C PHE A 165 -14.00 -7.15 -8.94
N GLY A 166 -14.03 -8.01 -9.94
CA GLY A 166 -14.75 -7.80 -11.18
C GLY A 166 -16.16 -8.38 -11.14
N ALA A 167 -16.57 -9.07 -10.07
CA ALA A 167 -17.86 -9.77 -10.02
C ALA A 167 -19.10 -8.89 -10.29
N ALA A 168 -19.00 -7.58 -10.06
CA ALA A 168 -20.05 -6.61 -10.35
C ALA A 168 -19.97 -6.02 -11.77
N HIS A 169 -18.89 -6.27 -12.51
CA HIS A 169 -18.70 -5.80 -13.87
C HIS A 169 -19.69 -6.52 -14.80
N PRO A 170 -20.39 -5.80 -15.72
CA PRO A 170 -21.38 -6.40 -16.61
C PRO A 170 -20.90 -7.65 -17.35
N ASP A 171 -19.63 -7.67 -17.78
CA ASP A 171 -19.06 -8.82 -18.49
C ASP A 171 -18.79 -10.02 -17.57
N ALA A 172 -18.45 -9.79 -16.30
CA ALA A 172 -18.34 -10.85 -15.30
C ALA A 172 -19.72 -11.38 -14.85
N VAL A 173 -20.73 -10.51 -14.79
CA VAL A 173 -22.12 -10.86 -14.44
C VAL A 173 -22.78 -11.68 -15.55
N ARG A 174 -22.62 -11.25 -16.82
CA ARG A 174 -23.07 -12.02 -18.01
C ARG A 174 -22.41 -13.39 -18.07
N SER A 175 -21.12 -13.45 -17.72
CA SER A 175 -20.36 -14.68 -17.54
C SER A 175 -20.99 -15.59 -16.48
N ARG A 176 -21.24 -15.15 -15.24
CA ARG A 176 -21.86 -16.00 -14.19
C ARG A 176 -23.24 -16.55 -14.57
N ALA A 177 -24.08 -15.73 -15.22
CA ALA A 177 -25.40 -16.15 -15.67
C ALA A 177 -25.33 -17.20 -16.81
N GLY A 178 -24.31 -17.14 -17.66
CA GLY A 178 -24.06 -18.13 -18.73
C GLY A 178 -23.25 -19.37 -18.29
N HIS A 179 -22.44 -19.27 -17.24
CA HIS A 179 -21.49 -20.31 -16.81
C HIS A 179 -22.02 -21.29 -15.75
N ALA A 180 -23.25 -21.12 -15.26
CA ALA A 180 -23.89 -22.13 -14.41
C ALA A 180 -24.05 -23.49 -15.13
N LYS A 181 -23.95 -23.54 -16.48
CA LYS A 181 -23.97 -24.78 -17.25
C LYS A 181 -22.99 -24.72 -18.44
N SER A 182 -21.88 -25.46 -18.32
CA SER A 182 -21.06 -25.97 -19.44
C SER A 182 -20.39 -24.96 -20.40
N ARG A 183 -19.20 -24.46 -20.04
CA ARG A 183 -17.98 -24.36 -20.87
C ARG A 183 -16.96 -23.42 -20.19
N PRO A 184 -15.64 -23.68 -20.28
CA PRO A 184 -14.63 -22.72 -19.86
C PRO A 184 -14.71 -21.46 -20.72
N TRP A 185 -14.64 -20.30 -20.08
CA TRP A 185 -14.73 -18.99 -20.72
C TRP A 185 -13.59 -18.75 -21.72
N LYS A 186 -13.92 -18.13 -22.86
CA LYS A 186 -12.98 -17.47 -23.77
C LYS A 186 -13.51 -16.07 -24.04
N CYS A 187 -12.77 -15.03 -23.64
CA CYS A 187 -13.05 -13.67 -24.07
C CYS A 187 -12.17 -13.35 -25.28
N PRO A 188 -12.74 -13.00 -26.43
CA PRO A 188 -11.97 -12.70 -27.65
C PRO A 188 -10.97 -11.55 -27.46
N GLU A 189 -11.29 -10.57 -26.62
CA GLU A 189 -10.41 -9.42 -26.30
C GLU A 189 -9.26 -9.81 -25.36
N LEU A 190 -9.41 -10.94 -24.65
CA LEU A 190 -8.30 -11.55 -23.96
C LEU A 190 -7.37 -12.23 -24.97
N ASP A 191 -7.86 -13.02 -25.91
CA ASP A 191 -7.03 -13.86 -26.79
C ASP A 191 -5.98 -13.09 -27.65
N GLU A 192 -6.09 -11.76 -27.79
CA GLU A 192 -5.24 -11.00 -28.73
C GLU A 192 -3.95 -10.36 -28.16
N ARG A 193 -3.69 -10.26 -26.85
CA ARG A 193 -2.41 -9.68 -26.32
C ARG A 193 -1.91 -10.29 -25.00
N GLY A 194 -0.87 -11.12 -25.08
CA GLY A 194 -0.37 -12.06 -24.06
C GLY A 194 -0.09 -11.60 -22.63
N VAL A 195 0.14 -10.30 -22.36
CA VAL A 195 0.42 -9.80 -20.98
C VAL A 195 -0.85 -9.32 -20.26
N ARG A 196 -1.84 -8.80 -21.02
CA ARG A 196 -3.17 -8.43 -20.48
C ARG A 196 -3.97 -9.68 -20.11
N LEU A 197 -3.71 -10.79 -20.81
CA LEU A 197 -4.31 -12.11 -20.66
C LEU A 197 -4.11 -12.76 -19.29
N GLN A 198 -2.86 -12.86 -18.84
CA GLN A 198 -2.55 -13.63 -17.63
C GLN A 198 -3.22 -13.01 -16.40
N PHE A 199 -3.16 -11.69 -16.26
CA PHE A 199 -3.75 -10.99 -15.13
C PHE A 199 -5.28 -11.03 -15.12
N LEU A 200 -5.93 -10.78 -16.27
CA LEU A 200 -7.39 -10.82 -16.33
C LEU A 200 -7.90 -12.25 -16.10
N ARG A 201 -7.13 -13.26 -16.51
CA ARG A 201 -7.35 -14.66 -16.16
C ARG A 201 -7.16 -14.90 -14.66
N GLU A 202 -6.08 -14.43 -14.05
CA GLU A 202 -5.83 -14.55 -12.60
C GLU A 202 -6.95 -13.89 -11.78
N GLN A 203 -7.37 -12.66 -12.13
CA GLN A 203 -8.51 -11.99 -11.50
C GLN A 203 -9.83 -12.76 -11.71
N ALA A 204 -10.09 -13.26 -12.93
CA ALA A 204 -11.30 -14.03 -13.20
C ALA A 204 -11.32 -15.37 -12.46
N GLU A 205 -10.17 -16.06 -12.35
CA GLU A 205 -10.02 -17.28 -11.55
C GLU A 205 -10.31 -16.99 -10.08
N LEU A 206 -9.80 -15.88 -9.54
CA LEU A 206 -10.03 -15.50 -8.16
C LEU A 206 -11.48 -15.05 -7.90
N ASP A 207 -12.09 -14.30 -8.81
CA ASP A 207 -13.50 -13.93 -8.77
C ASP A 207 -14.45 -15.13 -8.90
N ALA A 208 -14.00 -16.23 -9.51
CA ALA A 208 -14.75 -17.48 -9.61
C ALA A 208 -14.66 -18.30 -8.32
N LEU A 209 -13.54 -18.22 -7.59
CA LEU A 209 -13.29 -18.94 -6.35
C LEU A 209 -13.87 -18.24 -5.12
N HIS A 210 -14.12 -16.94 -5.19
CA HIS A 210 -14.53 -16.13 -4.05
C HIS A 210 -15.79 -15.29 -4.34
N ASP A 211 -16.72 -15.26 -3.37
CA ASP A 211 -17.71 -14.18 -3.28
C ASP A 211 -17.06 -12.90 -2.72
N ARG A 212 -17.76 -11.74 -2.75
CA ARG A 212 -17.16 -10.48 -2.29
C ARG A 212 -16.66 -10.55 -0.85
N VAL A 213 -17.42 -11.22 0.03
CA VAL A 213 -17.11 -11.29 1.45
C VAL A 213 -15.87 -12.15 1.72
N SER A 214 -15.76 -13.30 1.07
CA SER A 214 -14.59 -14.18 1.15
C SER A 214 -13.38 -13.60 0.43
N TYR A 215 -13.59 -12.87 -0.67
CA TYR A 215 -12.56 -12.10 -1.37
C TYR A 215 -11.94 -11.06 -0.45
N ASP A 216 -12.76 -10.23 0.19
CA ASP A 216 -12.30 -9.22 1.12
C ASP A 216 -11.53 -9.87 2.28
N LYS A 217 -12.03 -10.96 2.85
CA LYS A 217 -11.31 -11.69 3.91
C LYS A 217 -9.96 -12.26 3.47
N ALA A 218 -9.82 -12.68 2.21
CA ALA A 218 -8.63 -13.38 1.72
C ALA A 218 -7.36 -12.53 1.76
N TRP A 219 -7.47 -11.21 1.57
CA TRP A 219 -6.31 -10.31 1.62
C TRP A 219 -6.26 -9.45 2.88
N THR A 220 -7.41 -9.10 3.46
CA THR A 220 -7.47 -8.22 4.63
C THR A 220 -6.88 -8.87 5.88
N GLY A 221 -7.17 -10.16 6.12
CA GLY A 221 -6.61 -10.91 7.24
C GLY A 221 -5.07 -10.94 7.20
N PRO A 222 -4.45 -11.45 6.12
CA PRO A 222 -2.99 -11.47 5.97
C PRO A 222 -2.35 -10.07 6.06
N THR A 223 -2.95 -9.05 5.45
CA THR A 223 -2.46 -7.68 5.53
C THR A 223 -2.47 -7.16 6.97
N TRP A 224 -3.55 -7.43 7.70
CA TRP A 224 -3.66 -7.03 9.10
C TRP A 224 -2.68 -7.74 10.02
N ASP A 225 -2.45 -9.04 9.81
CA ASP A 225 -1.45 -9.81 10.55
C ASP A 225 -0.04 -9.25 10.31
N MET A 226 0.28 -8.87 9.07
CA MET A 226 1.53 -8.18 8.74
C MET A 226 1.64 -6.82 9.44
N LEU A 227 0.59 -6.00 9.43
CA LEU A 227 0.58 -4.69 10.08
C LEU A 227 0.77 -4.80 11.60
N LYS A 228 0.10 -5.77 12.25
CA LYS A 228 0.30 -6.08 13.67
C LYS A 228 1.74 -6.46 13.98
N LEU A 229 2.32 -7.34 13.17
CA LEU A 229 3.70 -7.78 13.31
C LEU A 229 4.68 -6.61 13.21
N ILE A 230 4.51 -5.74 12.20
CA ILE A 230 5.32 -4.53 12.07
C ILE A 230 5.14 -3.65 13.30
N HIS A 231 3.91 -3.47 13.78
CA HIS A 231 3.61 -2.58 14.91
C HIS A 231 4.18 -3.09 16.25
N GLU A 232 4.21 -4.40 16.45
CA GLU A 232 4.80 -5.04 17.63
C GLU A 232 6.32 -4.76 17.72
N ILE A 233 7.03 -4.75 16.58
CA ILE A 233 8.48 -4.51 16.52
C ILE A 233 8.81 -3.03 16.39
N ARG A 234 8.01 -2.30 15.62
CA ARG A 234 8.23 -0.90 15.25
C ARG A 234 6.88 -0.17 15.28
N PRO A 235 6.47 0.37 16.44
CA PRO A 235 5.19 1.05 16.57
C PRO A 235 5.04 2.20 15.57
N PHE A 236 3.83 2.37 15.03
CA PHE A 236 3.49 3.40 14.05
C PHE A 236 2.04 3.87 14.23
N ASN A 237 1.72 5.03 13.65
CA ASN A 237 0.35 5.52 13.52
C ASN A 237 -0.20 5.19 12.14
N LEU A 238 -1.23 4.36 12.12
CA LEU A 238 -1.85 3.86 10.91
C LEU A 238 -2.89 4.83 10.38
N GLN A 239 -2.81 5.14 9.09
CA GLN A 239 -3.89 5.74 8.34
C GLN A 239 -4.22 4.88 7.13
N VAL A 240 -5.51 4.72 6.85
CA VAL A 240 -6.00 3.96 5.69
C VAL A 240 -6.97 4.81 4.90
N VAL A 241 -6.82 4.81 3.58
CA VAL A 241 -7.69 5.52 2.63
C VAL A 241 -8.11 4.55 1.54
N SER A 242 -9.41 4.43 1.27
CA SER A 242 -9.92 3.78 0.07
C SER A 242 -10.20 4.83 -1.00
N ARG A 243 -9.80 4.52 -2.22
CA ARG A 243 -10.09 5.32 -3.40
C ARG A 243 -10.64 4.42 -4.49
N LYS A 244 -11.95 4.53 -4.74
CA LYS A 244 -12.55 3.96 -5.94
C LYS A 244 -12.11 4.83 -7.12
N MET A 245 -11.49 4.22 -8.11
CA MET A 245 -11.07 4.88 -9.34
C MET A 245 -12.26 5.04 -10.29
N ALA A 246 -12.15 5.95 -11.24
CA ALA A 246 -13.15 6.12 -12.29
C ALA A 246 -13.44 4.78 -12.99
N ASP A 247 -14.70 4.54 -13.36
CA ASP A 247 -15.12 3.26 -13.94
C ASP A 247 -14.43 2.98 -15.30
N ASP A 248 -13.84 4.00 -15.93
CA ASP A 248 -13.04 3.90 -17.18
C ASP A 248 -11.52 3.70 -16.94
N ALA A 249 -11.08 3.58 -15.68
CA ALA A 249 -9.66 3.41 -15.33
C ALA A 249 -9.14 2.00 -15.65
N GLY A 250 -10.02 1.05 -15.97
CA GLY A 250 -9.64 -0.31 -16.33
C GLY A 250 -10.84 -1.18 -16.71
N PRO A 251 -10.60 -2.45 -17.07
CA PRO A 251 -11.64 -3.39 -17.48
C PRO A 251 -12.50 -3.93 -16.30
N PHE A 252 -12.19 -3.54 -15.06
CA PHE A 252 -12.93 -3.93 -13.86
C PHE A 252 -13.02 -2.74 -12.90
N PRO A 253 -14.04 -2.69 -12.01
CA PRO A 253 -14.07 -1.74 -10.91
C PRO A 253 -12.75 -1.80 -10.12
N LEU A 254 -12.17 -0.63 -9.91
CA LEU A 254 -10.81 -0.53 -9.40
C LEU A 254 -10.82 0.28 -8.11
N THR A 255 -10.35 -0.31 -7.02
CA THR A 255 -10.20 0.36 -5.73
C THR A 255 -8.75 0.25 -5.26
N SER A 256 -8.14 1.37 -4.88
CA SER A 256 -6.84 1.37 -4.22
C SER A 256 -7.03 1.61 -2.72
N TYR A 257 -6.48 0.71 -1.92
CA TYR A 257 -6.35 0.88 -0.46
C TYR A 257 -4.94 1.37 -0.16
N ILE A 258 -4.84 2.59 0.38
CA ILE A 258 -3.57 3.24 0.68
C ILE A 258 -3.38 3.22 2.19
N PHE A 259 -2.40 2.43 2.65
CA PHE A 259 -1.97 2.34 4.03
C PHE A 259 -0.76 3.25 4.23
N THR A 260 -0.84 4.17 5.18
CA THR A 260 0.28 5.03 5.58
C THR A 260 0.65 4.68 7.02
N LEU A 261 1.86 4.15 7.20
CA LEU A 261 2.45 3.82 8.49
C LEU A 261 3.42 4.95 8.83
N ASP A 262 3.09 5.73 9.86
CA ASP A 262 3.87 6.86 10.34
C ASP A 262 4.60 6.47 11.62
N PHE A 263 5.91 6.27 11.51
CA PHE A 263 6.76 5.86 12.63
C PHE A 263 7.18 7.05 13.52
N THR A 264 6.89 8.29 13.09
CA THR A 264 7.28 9.51 13.80
C THR A 264 6.34 9.87 14.96
N ALA A 265 5.10 9.37 14.91
CA ALA A 265 4.07 9.67 15.90
C ALA A 265 3.25 8.42 16.25
N PRO A 266 3.85 7.35 16.80
CA PRO A 266 3.20 6.05 16.98
C PRO A 266 1.94 6.12 17.83
N ARG A 267 0.92 5.33 17.47
CA ARG A 267 -0.35 5.22 18.19
C ARG A 267 -0.81 3.77 18.23
N PRO A 268 -1.58 3.34 19.25
CA PRO A 268 -2.16 2.01 19.28
C PRO A 268 -2.94 1.71 17.99
N LEU A 269 -2.78 0.50 17.46
CA LEU A 269 -3.58 0.06 16.31
C LEU A 269 -5.08 0.05 16.66
N PRO A 270 -5.96 0.34 15.68
CA PRO A 270 -7.41 0.18 15.86
C PRO A 270 -7.78 -1.25 16.27
N THR A 271 -8.72 -1.40 17.20
CA THR A 271 -9.24 -2.72 17.58
C THR A 271 -10.38 -3.14 16.65
N GLY A 272 -10.30 -4.30 16.01
CA GLY A 272 -11.39 -4.87 15.20
C GLY A 272 -11.19 -4.81 13.68
N VAL A 273 -12.29 -4.88 12.90
CA VAL A 273 -12.32 -4.83 11.42
C VAL A 273 -12.49 -3.38 10.90
N GLU A 274 -12.60 -2.40 11.81
CA GLU A 274 -12.84 -0.98 11.54
C GLU A 274 -11.63 -0.25 10.92
N TRP A 275 -10.53 -0.96 10.61
CA TRP A 275 -9.33 -0.37 10.04
C TRP A 275 -9.43 -0.14 8.52
N LEU A 276 -10.41 -0.75 7.85
CA LEU A 276 -10.71 -0.45 6.46
C LEU A 276 -11.89 0.53 6.38
N PRO A 277 -11.75 1.64 5.63
CA PRO A 277 -12.89 2.49 5.34
C PRO A 277 -13.96 1.70 4.58
N ALA A 278 -15.22 1.94 4.95
CA ALA A 278 -16.41 1.32 4.34
C ALA A 278 -16.55 1.61 2.85
#